data_AF-A0A951B7A4-F1
#
_entry.id   AF-A0A951B7A4-F1
#
_cell.length_a   1.000
_cell.length_b   1.000
_cell.length_c   1.000
_cell.angle_alpha   90.00
_cell.angle_beta   90.00
_cell.angle_gamma   90.00
#
_symmetry.space_group_name_H-M   'P 1'
#
loop_
_entity.id
_entity.type
_entity.pdbx_description
1 polymer ?
#
loop_
_entity_poly.entity_id
_entity_poly.type
_entity_poly.pdbx_seq_one_letter_code
_entity_poly.pdbx_strand_id
1 'polypeptide(L)'
;MAYSATKKPVHNRGIPPDSFLDELVRWGQTAPAEIFAPNPYQDVYSSVVGVLGPWEGLHHRRAAMLEVMRVLAGFESSWKWREGTDQAADKRAKKLRSPSEIEAGAWQVSANSMGFGMELKTLVLSKVGSLNANDFQRGMKQDHDLAMEYIARLLRRTVRHNGPVLRHEIDKWLRKDAVREFQALLYSESSTRAQDDDCVPQLRAAGGR
;
A
#
# COMPACT_ATOMS: atom_id res chain seq x y z
N MET A 1 -12.10 -11.05 4.53
CA MET A 1 -13.00 -9.90 4.79
C MET A 1 -14.04 -9.80 3.68
N ALA A 2 -15.21 -9.18 3.88
CA ALA A 2 -16.17 -8.97 2.78
C ALA A 2 -15.91 -7.61 2.11
N TYR A 3 -15.44 -7.62 0.86
CA TYR A 3 -15.14 -6.42 0.09
C TYR A 3 -16.26 -6.07 -0.89
N SER A 4 -16.57 -4.79 -1.03
CA SER A 4 -17.61 -4.29 -1.94
C SER A 4 -17.11 -3.13 -2.81
N ALA A 5 -16.74 -2.01 -2.20
CA ALA A 5 -16.31 -0.82 -2.93
C ALA A 5 -14.91 -0.99 -3.55
N THR A 6 -14.00 -1.62 -2.83
CA THR A 6 -12.64 -1.94 -3.29
C THR A 6 -12.62 -2.98 -4.40
N LYS A 7 -13.70 -3.77 -4.56
CA LYS A 7 -13.88 -4.75 -5.65
C LYS A 7 -14.41 -4.14 -6.95
N LYS A 8 -14.56 -2.81 -7.03
CA LYS A 8 -14.91 -2.16 -8.29
C LYS A 8 -13.76 -2.26 -9.30
N PRO A 9 -14.07 -2.47 -10.60
CA PRO A 9 -13.05 -2.62 -11.62
C PRO A 9 -12.11 -1.41 -11.70
N VAL A 10 -10.84 -1.67 -11.99
CA VAL A 10 -9.83 -0.64 -12.27
C VAL A 10 -9.40 -0.80 -13.72
N HIS A 11 -9.73 0.19 -14.55
CA HIS A 11 -9.38 0.20 -15.95
C HIS A 11 -9.81 -1.09 -16.67
N ASN A 12 -9.15 -1.43 -17.79
CA ASN A 12 -9.32 -2.71 -18.48
C ASN A 12 -8.61 -3.89 -17.77
N ARG A 13 -8.26 -3.76 -16.48
CA ARG A 13 -7.48 -4.75 -15.73
C ARG A 13 -8.35 -5.72 -14.93
N GLY A 14 -9.61 -5.38 -14.70
CA GLY A 14 -10.57 -6.18 -13.94
C GLY A 14 -10.68 -5.74 -12.49
N ILE A 15 -10.95 -6.70 -11.59
CA ILE A 15 -11.18 -6.46 -10.16
C ILE A 15 -9.97 -6.94 -9.33
N PRO A 16 -9.61 -6.26 -8.24
CA PRO A 16 -8.52 -6.72 -7.37
C PRO A 16 -8.86 -8.07 -6.72
N PRO A 17 -7.90 -9.01 -6.64
CA PRO A 17 -8.06 -10.25 -5.88
C PRO A 17 -8.25 -9.97 -4.39
N ASP A 18 -9.05 -10.79 -3.70
CA ASP A 18 -9.27 -10.65 -2.26
C ASP A 18 -7.97 -10.82 -1.48
N SER A 19 -7.11 -11.75 -1.91
CA SER A 19 -5.79 -11.95 -1.29
C SER A 19 -4.92 -10.70 -1.32
N PHE A 20 -4.93 -9.95 -2.42
CA PHE A 20 -4.19 -8.68 -2.51
C PHE A 20 -4.77 -7.65 -1.52
N LEU A 21 -6.10 -7.56 -1.44
CA LEU A 21 -6.77 -6.63 -0.52
C LEU A 21 -6.55 -7.01 0.95
N ASP A 22 -6.56 -8.31 1.29
CA ASP A 22 -6.32 -8.80 2.64
C ASP A 22 -4.91 -8.42 3.10
N GLU A 23 -3.90 -8.59 2.23
CA GLU A 23 -2.51 -8.17 2.50
C GLU A 23 -2.37 -6.65 2.63
N LEU A 24 -3.02 -5.89 1.74
CA LEU A 24 -2.99 -4.43 1.75
C LEU A 24 -3.62 -3.85 3.03
N VAL A 25 -4.74 -4.42 3.49
CA VAL A 25 -5.38 -4.02 4.76
C VAL A 25 -4.49 -4.40 5.94
N ARG A 26 -3.96 -5.62 5.97
CA ARG A 26 -3.09 -6.08 7.07
C ARG A 26 -1.86 -5.18 7.22
N TRP A 27 -1.19 -4.88 6.11
CA TRP A 27 -0.07 -3.93 6.13
C TRP A 27 -0.54 -2.55 6.57
N GLY A 28 -1.66 -2.05 6.03
CA GLY A 28 -2.20 -0.76 6.39
C GLY A 28 -2.52 -0.62 7.88
N GLN A 29 -2.88 -1.69 8.58
CA GLN A 29 -3.15 -1.68 10.03
C GLN A 29 -1.85 -1.46 10.83
N THR A 30 -0.75 -2.10 10.45
CA THR A 30 0.53 -2.06 11.18
C THR A 30 1.51 -1.02 10.66
N ALA A 31 1.25 -0.46 9.47
CA ALA A 31 2.13 0.50 8.83
C ALA A 31 2.40 1.73 9.74
N PRO A 32 3.66 2.20 9.78
CA PRO A 32 4.03 3.35 10.60
C PRO A 32 3.21 4.61 10.28
N ALA A 33 2.75 5.32 11.32
CA ALA A 33 1.89 6.49 11.20
C ALA A 33 2.51 7.61 10.36
N GLU A 34 3.82 7.79 10.42
CA GLU A 34 4.55 8.87 9.73
C GLU A 34 4.45 8.78 8.20
N ILE A 35 4.22 7.60 7.63
CA ILE A 35 3.99 7.42 6.18
C ILE A 35 2.75 8.20 5.72
N PHE A 36 1.77 8.34 6.61
CA PHE A 36 0.47 8.94 6.31
C PHE A 36 0.32 10.37 6.85
N ALA A 37 1.21 10.83 7.73
CA ALA A 37 1.15 12.17 8.33
C ALA A 37 1.20 13.29 7.26
N PRO A 38 0.74 14.52 7.52
CA PRO A 38 0.92 15.63 6.58
C PRO A 38 2.38 15.83 6.14
N ASN A 39 2.58 16.34 4.93
CA ASN A 39 3.89 16.65 4.35
C ASN A 39 3.95 18.15 4.02
N PRO A 40 5.04 18.87 4.32
CA PRO A 40 5.21 20.23 3.82
C PRO A 40 5.39 20.32 2.30
N TYR A 41 5.75 19.21 1.64
CA TYR A 41 5.97 19.16 0.18
C TYR A 41 4.77 18.58 -0.56
N GLN A 42 4.69 18.87 -1.87
CA GLN A 42 3.75 18.19 -2.75
C GLN A 42 4.08 16.71 -2.84
N ASP A 43 3.11 15.88 -2.50
CA ASP A 43 3.20 14.42 -2.58
C ASP A 43 1.93 13.82 -3.21
N VAL A 44 1.78 12.51 -3.13
CA VAL A 44 0.58 11.82 -3.62
C VAL A 44 -0.72 12.43 -3.09
N TYR A 45 -0.77 12.89 -1.84
CA TYR A 45 -1.95 13.52 -1.29
C TYR A 45 -2.20 14.88 -1.93
N SER A 46 -1.18 15.67 -2.23
CA SER A 46 -1.38 16.90 -3.00
C SER A 46 -1.90 16.60 -4.41
N SER A 47 -1.47 15.49 -5.02
CA SER A 47 -1.89 15.09 -6.37
C SER A 47 -3.36 14.63 -6.42
N VAL A 48 -3.83 13.84 -5.45
CA VAL A 48 -5.19 13.27 -5.49
C VAL A 48 -6.22 13.99 -4.62
N VAL A 49 -5.87 15.12 -4.00
CA VAL A 49 -6.78 15.87 -3.10
C VAL A 49 -8.07 16.29 -3.78
N GLY A 50 -8.04 16.64 -5.06
CA GLY A 50 -9.23 17.01 -5.84
C GLY A 50 -10.23 15.86 -6.01
N VAL A 51 -9.77 14.60 -5.85
CA VAL A 51 -10.57 13.40 -6.07
C VAL A 51 -11.00 12.75 -4.76
N LEU A 52 -10.06 12.55 -3.84
CA LEU A 52 -10.29 11.82 -2.59
C LEU A 52 -10.42 12.73 -1.37
N GLY A 53 -9.95 13.97 -1.45
CA GLY A 53 -10.00 14.92 -0.35
C GLY A 53 -11.38 15.58 -0.15
N PRO A 54 -11.49 16.54 0.80
CA PRO A 54 -10.41 17.05 1.67
C PRO A 54 -9.93 16.02 2.72
N TRP A 55 -8.74 16.23 3.30
CA TRP A 55 -8.15 15.30 4.28
C TRP A 55 -8.71 15.53 5.68
N GLU A 56 -9.17 14.46 6.33
CA GLU A 56 -9.90 14.53 7.62
C GLU A 56 -9.04 14.09 8.82
N GLY A 57 -7.79 13.72 8.57
CA GLY A 57 -6.87 13.23 9.58
C GLY A 57 -6.05 12.03 9.11
N LEU A 58 -5.31 11.45 10.04
CA LEU A 58 -4.39 10.35 9.74
C LEU A 58 -5.11 9.11 9.21
N HIS A 59 -6.27 8.79 9.77
CA HIS A 59 -7.07 7.62 9.38
C HIS A 59 -7.57 7.74 7.93
N HIS A 60 -8.10 8.91 7.56
CA HIS A 60 -8.54 9.16 6.19
C HIS A 60 -7.38 9.13 5.20
N ARG A 61 -6.23 9.73 5.55
CA ARG A 61 -5.02 9.69 4.71
C ARG A 61 -4.50 8.27 4.51
N ARG A 62 -4.45 7.46 5.58
CA ARG A 62 -4.07 6.04 5.49
C ARG A 62 -4.95 5.27 4.52
N ALA A 63 -6.27 5.37 4.65
CA ALA A 63 -7.20 4.73 3.75
C ALA A 63 -7.10 5.24 2.30
N ALA A 64 -6.88 6.54 2.12
CA ALA A 64 -6.65 7.13 0.80
C ALA A 64 -5.37 6.60 0.14
N MET A 65 -4.29 6.40 0.90
CA MET A 65 -3.07 5.76 0.40
C MET A 65 -3.34 4.32 -0.05
N LEU A 66 -4.10 3.53 0.73
CA LEU A 66 -4.47 2.17 0.32
C LEU A 66 -5.29 2.17 -0.97
N GLU A 67 -6.21 3.12 -1.14
CA GLU A 67 -6.97 3.26 -2.39
C GLU A 67 -6.08 3.60 -3.58
N VAL A 68 -5.12 4.52 -3.41
CA VAL A 68 -4.14 4.82 -4.46
C VAL A 68 -3.30 3.58 -4.79
N MET A 69 -2.81 2.86 -3.79
CA MET A 69 -2.02 1.64 -3.98
C MET A 69 -2.83 0.53 -4.66
N ARG A 70 -4.11 0.36 -4.32
CA ARG A 70 -5.02 -0.59 -4.97
C ARG A 70 -5.18 -0.27 -6.44
N VAL A 71 -5.46 0.98 -6.80
CA VAL A 71 -5.64 1.39 -8.19
C VAL A 71 -4.33 1.29 -8.96
N LEU A 72 -3.23 1.78 -8.39
CA LEU A 72 -1.92 1.77 -9.03
C LEU A 72 -1.43 0.34 -9.31
N ALA A 73 -1.55 -0.59 -8.36
CA ALA A 73 -1.21 -1.99 -8.59
C ALA A 73 -2.02 -2.63 -9.73
N GLY A 74 -3.28 -2.22 -9.89
CA GLY A 74 -4.12 -2.62 -11.03
C GLY A 74 -3.50 -2.17 -12.35
N PHE A 75 -3.17 -0.89 -12.46
CA PHE A 75 -2.55 -0.30 -13.65
C PHE A 75 -1.23 -0.97 -14.03
N GLU A 76 -0.36 -1.14 -13.04
CA GLU A 76 1.03 -1.53 -13.24
C GLU A 76 1.18 -3.04 -13.48
N SER A 77 0.46 -3.89 -12.73
CA SER A 77 0.69 -5.35 -12.77
C SER A 77 -0.59 -6.18 -12.80
N SER A 78 -1.77 -5.55 -12.74
CA SER A 78 -3.02 -6.26 -12.42
C SER A 78 -2.93 -6.99 -11.07
N TRP A 79 -2.39 -6.32 -10.05
CA TRP A 79 -2.24 -6.81 -8.66
C TRP A 79 -1.33 -8.03 -8.49
N LYS A 80 -0.43 -8.27 -9.43
CA LYS A 80 0.42 -9.45 -9.41
C LYS A 80 1.77 -9.13 -8.79
N TRP A 81 2.03 -9.73 -7.64
CA TRP A 81 3.27 -9.56 -6.87
C TRP A 81 4.54 -9.98 -7.61
N ARG A 82 4.45 -10.97 -8.51
CA ARG A 82 5.64 -11.54 -9.16
C ARG A 82 5.98 -10.92 -10.52
N GLU A 83 5.20 -9.93 -10.96
CA GLU A 83 5.43 -9.28 -12.26
C GLU A 83 6.74 -8.50 -12.29
N GLY A 84 7.23 -8.29 -13.51
CA GLY A 84 8.56 -7.77 -13.82
C GLY A 84 9.18 -8.61 -14.93
N THR A 85 10.46 -8.39 -15.25
CA THR A 85 11.10 -8.93 -16.46
C THR A 85 11.38 -10.45 -16.44
N ASP A 86 10.31 -11.22 -16.58
CA ASP A 86 10.30 -12.68 -16.70
C ASP A 86 9.86 -13.14 -18.11
N GLN A 87 9.34 -12.23 -18.94
CA GLN A 87 8.89 -12.55 -20.30
C GLN A 87 10.03 -12.58 -21.31
N ALA A 88 9.90 -13.41 -22.36
CA ALA A 88 10.92 -13.55 -23.40
C ALA A 88 11.23 -12.24 -24.15
N ALA A 89 10.23 -11.37 -24.33
CA ALA A 89 10.40 -10.03 -24.88
C ALA A 89 11.30 -9.15 -24.01
N ASP A 90 11.14 -9.24 -22.69
CA ASP A 90 11.94 -8.48 -21.72
C ASP A 90 13.39 -8.98 -21.61
N LYS A 91 13.63 -10.27 -21.88
CA LYS A 91 15.00 -10.82 -21.95
C LYS A 91 15.81 -10.19 -23.09
N ARG A 92 15.17 -9.77 -24.20
CA ARG A 92 15.84 -8.97 -25.25
C ARG A 92 16.09 -7.53 -24.77
N ALA A 93 15.13 -6.91 -24.10
CA ALA A 93 15.28 -5.56 -23.53
C ALA A 93 16.35 -5.47 -22.42
N LYS A 94 16.59 -6.56 -21.67
CA LYS A 94 17.69 -6.69 -20.69
C LYS A 94 19.09 -6.47 -21.27
N LYS A 95 19.28 -6.62 -22.59
CA LYS A 95 20.56 -6.25 -23.23
C LYS A 95 20.78 -4.72 -23.30
N LEU A 96 19.71 -3.95 -23.20
CA LEU A 96 19.71 -2.49 -23.37
C LEU A 96 19.46 -1.74 -22.05
N ARG A 97 18.88 -2.38 -21.03
CA ARG A 97 18.63 -1.76 -19.71
C ARG A 97 19.53 -2.36 -18.63
N SER A 98 20.06 -1.50 -17.77
CA SER A 98 20.75 -1.92 -16.57
C SER A 98 19.78 -2.56 -15.56
N PRO A 99 20.23 -3.47 -14.69
CA PRO A 99 19.38 -4.06 -13.66
C PRO A 99 18.66 -3.04 -12.77
N SER A 100 19.21 -1.84 -12.58
CA SER A 100 18.60 -0.84 -11.72
C SER A 100 17.40 -0.11 -12.35
N GLU A 101 17.26 -0.18 -13.68
CA GLU A 101 16.14 0.38 -14.45
C GLU A 101 14.97 -0.59 -14.61
N ILE A 102 15.13 -1.83 -14.15
CA ILE A 102 14.10 -2.85 -14.31
C ILE A 102 13.06 -2.72 -13.21
N GLU A 103 11.81 -2.50 -13.62
CA GLU A 103 10.65 -2.53 -12.74
C GLU A 103 10.33 -3.94 -12.22
N ALA A 104 9.87 -4.03 -10.97
CA ALA A 104 9.44 -5.28 -10.34
C ALA A 104 8.28 -5.08 -9.35
N GLY A 105 7.53 -6.16 -9.14
CA GLY A 105 6.49 -6.23 -8.11
C GLY A 105 5.14 -5.68 -8.56
N ALA A 106 4.19 -5.65 -7.63
CA ALA A 106 2.81 -5.23 -7.92
C ALA A 106 2.70 -3.78 -8.42
N TRP A 107 3.63 -2.90 -8.03
CA TRP A 107 3.68 -1.49 -8.43
C TRP A 107 4.77 -1.18 -9.47
N GLN A 108 5.43 -2.20 -10.01
CA GLN A 108 6.45 -2.05 -11.06
C GLN A 108 7.49 -0.95 -10.70
N VAL A 109 8.16 -1.10 -9.56
CA VAL A 109 9.15 -0.12 -9.08
C VAL A 109 10.57 -0.60 -9.41
N SER A 110 11.45 0.33 -9.82
CA SER A 110 12.85 0.04 -10.15
C SER A 110 13.81 0.48 -9.05
N ALA A 111 15.00 -0.13 -8.99
CA ALA A 111 16.00 0.17 -7.96
C ALA A 111 16.56 1.60 -8.05
N ASN A 112 16.49 2.25 -9.22
CA ASN A 112 16.86 3.66 -9.39
C ASN A 112 16.06 4.59 -8.46
N SER A 113 14.84 4.19 -8.08
CA SER A 113 13.99 4.99 -7.18
C SER A 113 14.56 5.10 -5.76
N MET A 114 15.51 4.25 -5.36
CA MET A 114 16.25 4.42 -4.10
C MET A 114 17.02 5.75 -4.04
N GLY A 115 17.26 6.40 -5.18
CA GLY A 115 17.86 7.73 -5.24
C GLY A 115 16.98 8.86 -4.70
N PHE A 116 15.67 8.66 -4.50
CA PHE A 116 14.75 9.72 -4.09
C PHE A 116 14.70 9.98 -2.58
N GLY A 117 15.33 9.13 -1.76
CA GLY A 117 15.33 9.31 -0.31
C GLY A 117 16.25 8.33 0.40
N MET A 118 16.93 8.79 1.46
CA MET A 118 17.79 7.91 2.27
C MET A 118 16.96 6.84 2.99
N GLU A 119 15.75 7.18 3.42
CA GLU A 119 14.84 6.24 4.08
C GLU A 119 14.45 5.05 3.18
N LEU A 120 14.39 5.25 1.85
CA LEU A 120 14.14 4.16 0.90
C LEU A 120 15.33 3.19 0.87
N LYS A 121 16.56 3.70 0.86
CA LYS A 121 17.77 2.87 0.97
C LYS A 121 17.83 2.15 2.31
N THR A 122 17.53 2.84 3.41
CA THR A 122 17.51 2.25 4.75
C THR A 122 16.48 1.14 4.86
N LEU A 123 15.27 1.34 4.32
CA LEU A 123 14.23 0.31 4.30
C LEU A 123 14.67 -0.92 3.49
N VAL A 124 15.27 -0.72 2.31
CA VAL A 124 15.77 -1.83 1.50
C VAL A 124 16.91 -2.56 2.20
N LEU A 125 17.87 -1.84 2.79
CA LEU A 125 18.95 -2.45 3.57
C LEU A 125 18.42 -3.27 4.75
N SER A 126 17.42 -2.78 5.48
CA SER A 126 16.89 -3.49 6.66
C SER A 126 16.09 -4.74 6.29
N LYS A 127 15.36 -4.73 5.17
CA LYS A 127 14.52 -5.85 4.73
C LYS A 127 15.25 -6.86 3.83
N VAL A 128 16.13 -6.37 2.96
CA VAL A 128 16.81 -7.16 1.93
C VAL A 128 18.27 -7.45 2.28
N GLY A 129 18.91 -6.60 3.09
CA GLY A 129 20.34 -6.72 3.45
C GLY A 129 21.30 -6.20 2.38
N SER A 130 20.80 -5.64 1.26
CA SER A 130 21.60 -5.24 0.10
C SER A 130 20.90 -4.13 -0.69
N LEU A 131 21.68 -3.20 -1.25
CA LEU A 131 21.21 -2.20 -2.22
C LEU A 131 21.39 -2.65 -3.68
N ASN A 132 21.83 -3.90 -3.90
CA ASN A 132 21.97 -4.43 -5.25
C ASN A 132 20.60 -4.50 -5.94
N ALA A 133 20.54 -4.08 -7.21
CA ALA A 133 19.30 -4.03 -7.96
C ALA A 133 18.60 -5.40 -8.11
N ASN A 134 19.34 -6.49 -8.27
CA ASN A 134 18.75 -7.83 -8.38
C ASN A 134 18.14 -8.28 -7.05
N ASP A 135 18.80 -7.95 -5.94
CA ASP A 135 18.30 -8.26 -4.60
C ASP A 135 17.05 -7.43 -4.30
N PHE A 136 17.06 -6.14 -4.67
CA PHE A 136 15.89 -5.27 -4.59
C PHE A 136 14.70 -5.85 -5.38
N GLN A 137 14.89 -6.21 -6.66
CA GLN A 137 13.83 -6.79 -7.49
C GLN A 137 13.26 -8.07 -6.86
N ARG A 138 14.12 -8.93 -6.32
CA ARG A 138 13.70 -10.15 -5.63
C ARG A 138 12.89 -9.83 -4.38
N GLY A 139 13.36 -8.88 -3.56
CA GLY A 139 12.67 -8.40 -2.38
C GLY A 139 11.28 -7.86 -2.71
N MET A 140 11.16 -6.97 -3.70
CA MET A 140 9.88 -6.39 -4.13
C MET A 140 8.86 -7.43 -4.65
N LYS A 141 9.32 -8.62 -5.08
CA LYS A 141 8.46 -9.72 -5.55
C LYS A 141 8.11 -10.74 -4.45
N GLN A 142 8.87 -10.78 -3.36
CA GLN A 142 8.79 -11.85 -2.34
C GLN A 142 8.37 -11.34 -0.96
N ASP A 143 8.78 -10.13 -0.58
CA ASP A 143 8.42 -9.46 0.65
C ASP A 143 7.39 -8.36 0.31
N HIS A 144 6.11 -8.69 0.50
CA HIS A 144 5.02 -7.81 0.13
C HIS A 144 4.90 -6.60 1.09
N ASP A 145 5.29 -6.76 2.36
CA ASP A 145 5.35 -5.66 3.32
C ASP A 145 6.41 -4.64 2.91
N LEU A 146 7.60 -5.10 2.50
CA LEU A 146 8.60 -4.25 1.88
C LEU A 146 8.03 -3.54 0.66
N ALA A 147 7.38 -4.27 -0.25
CA ALA A 147 6.86 -3.67 -1.48
C ALA A 147 5.83 -2.58 -1.22
N MET A 148 4.90 -2.83 -0.30
CA MET A 148 3.85 -1.89 0.13
C MET A 148 4.44 -0.65 0.81
N GLU A 149 5.35 -0.85 1.76
CA GLU A 149 5.97 0.26 2.47
C GLU A 149 6.84 1.10 1.55
N TYR A 150 7.59 0.45 0.66
CA TYR A 150 8.46 1.13 -0.29
C TYR A 150 7.67 2.03 -1.23
N ILE A 151 6.60 1.52 -1.88
CA ILE A 151 5.80 2.36 -2.78
C ILE A 151 5.11 3.49 -2.03
N ALA A 152 4.60 3.25 -0.82
CA ALA A 152 3.96 4.29 -0.03
C ALA A 152 4.96 5.41 0.30
N ARG A 153 6.18 5.07 0.73
CA ARG A 153 7.24 6.05 0.98
C ARG A 153 7.72 6.74 -0.30
N LEU A 154 7.80 6.04 -1.43
CA LEU A 154 8.17 6.64 -2.71
C LEU A 154 7.13 7.68 -3.16
N LEU A 155 5.84 7.36 -3.06
CA LEU A 155 4.72 8.26 -3.36
C LEU A 155 4.70 9.52 -2.46
N ARG A 156 5.32 9.43 -1.28
CA ARG A 156 5.55 10.57 -0.37
C ARG A 156 6.70 11.48 -0.79
N ARG A 157 7.63 10.97 -1.58
CA ARG A 157 8.78 11.73 -2.12
C ARG A 157 8.49 12.32 -3.48
N THR A 158 7.84 11.54 -4.35
CA THR A 158 7.58 11.95 -5.72
C THR A 158 6.48 11.12 -6.34
N VAL A 159 5.57 11.79 -7.05
CA VAL A 159 4.65 11.14 -7.98
C VAL A 159 5.25 11.01 -9.38
N ARG A 160 6.35 11.72 -9.67
CA ARG A 160 6.94 11.77 -11.03
C ARG A 160 7.53 10.44 -11.47
N HIS A 161 7.86 9.56 -10.52
CA HIS A 161 8.36 8.22 -10.80
C HIS A 161 7.23 7.20 -11.00
N ASN A 162 5.96 7.60 -10.85
CA ASN A 162 4.80 6.78 -11.15
C ASN A 162 3.97 7.47 -12.24
N GLY A 163 4.19 7.04 -13.49
CA GLY A 163 3.55 7.63 -14.66
C GLY A 163 2.02 7.80 -14.55
N PRO A 164 1.28 6.77 -14.10
CA PRO A 164 -0.17 6.87 -13.95
C PRO A 164 -0.63 7.90 -12.91
N VAL A 165 0.14 8.13 -11.85
CA VAL A 165 -0.16 9.17 -10.84
C VAL A 165 0.18 10.55 -11.39
N LEU A 166 1.39 10.71 -11.95
CA LEU A 166 1.85 12.00 -12.51
C LEU A 166 0.90 12.55 -13.58
N ARG A 167 0.35 11.67 -14.43
CA ARG A 167 -0.54 12.04 -15.53
C ARG A 167 -2.02 12.00 -15.14
N HIS A 168 -2.34 11.78 -13.86
CA HIS A 168 -3.72 11.71 -13.37
C HIS A 168 -4.57 10.62 -14.07
N GLU A 169 -3.94 9.56 -14.59
CA GLU A 169 -4.63 8.46 -15.28
C GLU A 169 -5.45 7.60 -14.31
N ILE A 170 -5.02 7.56 -13.04
CA ILE A 170 -5.67 6.82 -11.98
C ILE A 170 -6.91 7.53 -11.41
N ASP A 171 -7.02 8.85 -11.58
CA ASP A 171 -8.00 9.70 -10.86
C ASP A 171 -9.44 9.23 -11.04
N LYS A 172 -9.83 8.88 -12.27
CA LYS A 172 -11.19 8.39 -12.58
C LYS A 172 -11.52 7.02 -11.97
N TRP A 173 -10.51 6.31 -11.45
CA TRP A 173 -10.65 4.98 -10.85
C TRP A 173 -10.53 5.01 -9.33
N LEU A 174 -10.06 6.12 -8.76
CA LEU A 174 -10.05 6.36 -7.33
C LEU A 174 -11.48 6.62 -6.86
N ARG A 175 -11.85 6.06 -5.71
CA ARG A 175 -13.22 6.18 -5.20
C ARG A 175 -13.28 6.50 -3.71
N LYS A 176 -14.09 7.51 -3.36
CA LYS A 176 -14.36 7.87 -1.95
C LYS A 176 -15.07 6.76 -1.17
N ASP A 177 -15.88 5.92 -1.84
CA ASP A 177 -16.52 4.77 -1.17
C ASP A 177 -15.52 3.65 -0.84
N ALA A 178 -14.52 3.41 -1.69
CA ALA A 178 -13.42 2.50 -1.39
C ALA A 178 -12.54 3.02 -0.24
N VAL A 179 -12.28 4.34 -0.18
CA VAL A 179 -11.60 4.95 0.97
C VAL A 179 -12.39 4.73 2.26
N ARG A 180 -13.71 4.95 2.27
CA ARG A 180 -14.55 4.66 3.45
C ARG A 180 -14.51 3.18 3.85
N GLU A 181 -14.53 2.27 2.87
CA GLU A 181 -14.40 0.84 3.13
C GLU A 181 -13.05 0.51 3.79
N PHE A 182 -11.94 1.06 3.27
CA PHE A 182 -10.63 0.91 3.91
C PHE A 182 -10.58 1.53 5.31
N GLN A 183 -11.18 2.70 5.54
CA GLN A 183 -11.26 3.28 6.89
C GLN A 183 -11.95 2.35 7.87
N ALA A 184 -13.04 1.70 7.48
CA ALA A 184 -13.73 0.73 8.33
C ALA A 184 -12.83 -0.48 8.64
N LEU A 185 -12.20 -1.07 7.61
CA LEU A 185 -11.37 -2.28 7.75
C LEU A 185 -10.08 -2.06 8.54
N LEU A 186 -9.52 -0.86 8.50
CA LEU A 186 -8.29 -0.52 9.23
C LEU A 186 -8.49 -0.45 10.75
N TYR A 187 -9.74 -0.29 11.23
CA TYR A 187 -10.02 -0.04 12.65
C TYR A 187 -11.15 -0.92 13.22
N SER A 188 -11.71 -1.85 12.43
CA SER A 188 -12.81 -2.72 12.86
C SER A 188 -12.44 -3.79 13.90
N GLU A 189 -11.16 -4.01 14.19
CA GLU A 189 -10.71 -5.03 15.17
C GLU A 189 -10.31 -4.45 16.54
N SER A 190 -10.37 -3.13 16.74
CA SER A 190 -10.02 -2.49 18.02
C SER A 190 -11.13 -2.57 19.09
N SER A 191 -12.35 -2.99 18.73
CA SER A 191 -13.50 -2.96 19.64
C SER A 191 -13.86 -4.30 20.29
N THR A 192 -13.21 -5.41 19.94
CA THR A 192 -13.62 -6.75 20.42
C THR A 192 -12.72 -7.34 21.50
N ARG A 193 -11.63 -6.68 21.91
CA ARG A 193 -10.72 -7.17 22.98
C ARG A 193 -10.87 -6.45 24.32
N ALA A 194 -11.84 -5.55 24.47
CA ALA A 194 -12.02 -4.74 25.68
C ALA A 194 -13.30 -5.05 26.48
N GLN A 195 -14.03 -6.14 26.17
CA GLN A 195 -15.30 -6.46 26.84
C GLN A 195 -15.35 -7.79 27.60
N ASP A 196 -14.27 -8.60 27.63
CA ASP A 196 -14.31 -9.91 28.30
C ASP A 196 -13.69 -9.96 29.70
N ASP A 197 -13.17 -8.85 30.24
CA ASP A 197 -12.54 -8.82 31.58
C ASP A 197 -13.47 -8.33 32.72
N ASP A 198 -14.76 -8.09 32.47
CA ASP A 198 -15.68 -7.53 33.47
C ASP A 198 -16.87 -8.45 33.79
N CYS A 199 -16.59 -9.74 34.02
CA CYS A 199 -17.56 -10.66 34.61
C CYS A 199 -16.94 -11.47 35.76
N VAL A 200 -16.70 -10.81 36.90
CA VAL A 200 -16.58 -11.50 38.19
C VAL A 200 -17.97 -11.59 38.82
N PRO A 201 -18.49 -12.80 39.15
CA PRO A 201 -19.79 -12.93 39.79
C PRO A 201 -19.74 -12.40 41.23
N GLN A 202 -20.53 -11.37 41.53
CA GLN A 202 -20.88 -11.04 42.91
C GLN A 202 -21.86 -12.08 43.45
N LEU A 203 -21.35 -13.08 44.18
CA LEU A 203 -22.18 -13.91 45.04
C LEU A 203 -22.38 -13.22 46.39
N ARG A 204 -23.62 -12.76 46.61
CA ARG A 204 -24.14 -12.29 47.90
C ARG A 204 -24.60 -13.46 48.77
N ALA A 205 -24.31 -13.30 50.07
CA ALA A 205 -25.15 -13.57 51.24
C ALA A 205 -25.28 -14.98 51.85
N ALA A 206 -24.89 -15.07 53.13
CA ALA A 206 -25.67 -15.56 54.28
C ALA A 206 -25.02 -14.99 55.56
N GLY A 207 -25.66 -14.47 56.61
CA GLY A 207 -27.08 -14.49 57.00
C GLY A 207 -27.32 -15.33 58.26
N GLY A 208 -27.03 -14.82 59.47
CA GLY A 208 -27.46 -15.33 60.80
C GLY A 208 -26.73 -16.59 61.30
N ARG A 209 -26.40 -16.79 62.59
CA ARG A 209 -26.86 -16.23 63.88
C ARG A 209 -25.68 -16.06 64.83
#